data_AF-A0A022RU34-F1
#
_entry.id   AF-A0A022RU34-F1
#
_cell.length_a   1.000
_cell.length_b   1.000
_cell.length_c   1.000
_cell.angle_alpha   90.00
_cell.angle_beta   90.00
_cell.angle_gamma   90.00
#
_symmetry.space_group_name_H-M   'P 1'
#
loop_
_entity.id
_entity.type
_entity.pdbx_description
1 polymer ?
#
loop_
_entity_poly.entity_id
_entity_poly.type
_entity_poly.pdbx_seq_one_letter_code
_entity_poly.pdbx_strand_id
1 'polypeptide(L)'
;CESIVERGMKMRNVLETARKFGVTADDFFRYVTNFKGLGFTKGTVTRVLETSPRSFMLNEDEIRNKVDFVTKIGVRRGEIDRNIRLKPLLDEFRDLGFSPNEVRREVLREPKVVGLENGELSHCVEMLRNLKCRAAIKDIIFRNEEFRAEYKAKLRIDYLRKHGLIHTYSFTVLRKEPRVVLYEVGDIEKKTAFVVNTMKFDIQCIVEVPEYLWVNFEKQMVPRFNVIEYLRSSDGLGDEVYFSNSVATMYDIFTR
;
A
#
# COMPACT_ATOMS: atom_id res chain seq x y z
N CYS A 1 28.42 -10.97 11.38
CA CYS A 1 29.09 -12.01 10.55
C CYS A 1 28.22 -12.48 9.39
N GLU A 2 26.91 -12.71 9.59
CA GLU A 2 26.00 -13.18 8.53
C GLU A 2 25.95 -12.28 7.28
N SER A 3 25.95 -10.94 7.44
CA SER A 3 25.89 -10.03 6.27
C SER A 3 27.17 -10.03 5.42
N ILE A 4 28.33 -10.41 5.99
CA ILE A 4 29.59 -10.53 5.25
C ILE A 4 29.59 -11.83 4.45
N VAL A 5 29.10 -12.92 5.04
CA VAL A 5 28.98 -14.22 4.38
C VAL A 5 27.96 -14.15 3.24
N GLU A 6 26.83 -13.48 3.46
CA GLU A 6 25.78 -13.30 2.45
C GLU A 6 26.27 -12.45 1.26
N ARG A 7 27.01 -11.36 1.52
CA ARG A 7 27.67 -10.57 0.46
C ARG A 7 28.72 -11.39 -0.30
N GLY A 8 29.49 -12.22 0.40
CA GLY A 8 30.46 -13.14 -0.20
C GLY A 8 29.81 -14.16 -1.15
N MET A 9 28.66 -14.71 -0.80
CA MET A 9 27.87 -15.60 -1.67
C MET A 9 27.30 -14.88 -2.90
N LYS A 10 26.79 -13.65 -2.73
CA LYS A 10 26.23 -12.87 -3.86
C LYS A 10 27.29 -12.48 -4.89
N MET A 11 28.50 -12.11 -4.46
CA MET A 11 29.62 -11.86 -5.39
C MET A 11 30.05 -13.12 -6.14
N ARG A 12 30.01 -14.29 -5.48
CA ARG A 12 30.29 -15.57 -6.14
C ARG A 12 29.27 -15.86 -7.25
N ASN A 13 27.99 -15.60 -7.01
CA ASN A 13 26.94 -15.75 -8.04
C ASN A 13 27.14 -14.82 -9.24
N VAL A 14 27.61 -13.59 -9.02
CA VAL A 14 27.95 -12.66 -10.11
C VAL A 14 29.11 -13.20 -10.95
N LEU A 15 30.17 -13.69 -10.31
CA LEU A 15 31.34 -14.27 -10.98
C LEU A 15 31.00 -15.58 -11.72
N GLU A 16 30.19 -16.45 -11.12
CA GLU A 16 29.71 -17.67 -11.77
C GLU A 16 28.80 -17.37 -12.97
N THR A 17 27.94 -16.36 -12.87
CA THR A 17 27.10 -15.91 -13.98
C THR A 17 27.97 -15.35 -15.11
N ALA A 18 28.94 -14.48 -14.80
CA ALA A 18 29.87 -13.94 -15.80
C ALA A 18 30.65 -15.05 -16.52
N ARG A 19 31.15 -16.05 -15.78
CA ARG A 19 31.87 -17.20 -16.33
C ARG A 19 30.96 -18.09 -17.19
N LYS A 20 29.70 -18.28 -16.81
CA LYS A 20 28.73 -19.11 -17.56
C LYS A 20 28.37 -18.51 -18.92
N PHE A 21 28.37 -17.18 -19.03
CA PHE A 21 27.98 -16.47 -20.25
C PHE A 21 29.17 -15.89 -21.03
N GLY A 22 30.41 -16.25 -20.67
CA GLY A 22 31.62 -15.83 -21.38
C GLY A 22 31.89 -14.33 -21.33
N VAL A 23 31.40 -13.64 -20.29
CA VAL A 23 31.49 -12.19 -20.20
C VAL A 23 32.87 -11.78 -19.69
N THR A 24 33.53 -10.88 -20.42
CA THR A 24 34.87 -10.40 -20.07
C THR A 24 34.84 -9.33 -18.99
N ALA A 25 35.97 -9.10 -18.32
CA ALA A 25 36.09 -8.03 -17.33
C ALA A 25 35.75 -6.65 -17.94
N ASP A 26 36.10 -6.44 -19.21
CA ASP A 26 35.85 -5.19 -19.93
C ASP A 26 34.36 -4.93 -20.15
N ASP A 27 33.57 -5.97 -20.42
CA ASP A 27 32.11 -5.85 -20.54
C ASP A 27 31.46 -5.41 -19.22
N PHE A 28 31.97 -5.92 -18.09
CA PHE A 28 31.51 -5.53 -16.76
C PHE A 28 31.92 -4.09 -16.42
N PHE A 29 33.15 -3.68 -16.74
CA PHE A 29 33.59 -2.31 -16.57
C PHE A 29 32.79 -1.34 -17.43
N ARG A 30 32.46 -1.72 -18.68
CA ARG A 30 31.59 -0.94 -19.56
C ARG A 30 30.20 -0.79 -18.96
N TYR A 31 29.61 -1.86 -18.44
CA TYR A 31 28.31 -1.79 -17.75
C TYR A 31 28.32 -0.85 -16.53
N VAL A 32 29.31 -0.96 -15.65
CA VAL A 32 29.43 -0.09 -14.47
C VAL A 32 29.66 1.37 -14.88
N THR A 33 30.44 1.61 -15.93
CA THR A 33 30.70 2.95 -16.46
C THR A 33 29.44 3.55 -17.08
N ASN A 34 28.65 2.76 -17.81
CA ASN A 34 27.39 3.19 -18.39
C ASN A 34 26.38 3.59 -17.30
N PHE A 35 26.23 2.78 -16.26
CA PHE A 35 25.37 3.14 -15.13
C PHE A 35 25.82 4.41 -14.41
N LYS A 36 27.14 4.60 -14.22
CA LYS A 36 27.67 5.85 -13.68
C LYS A 36 27.42 7.04 -14.60
N GLY A 37 27.60 6.87 -15.91
CA GLY A 37 27.32 7.89 -16.93
C GLY A 37 25.85 8.29 -17.00
N LEU A 38 24.96 7.37 -16.62
CA LEU A 38 23.51 7.62 -16.48
C LEU A 38 23.13 8.27 -15.13
N GLY A 39 24.10 8.52 -14.24
CA GLY A 39 23.92 9.22 -12.97
C GLY A 39 23.57 8.34 -11.76
N PHE A 40 23.65 7.02 -11.90
CA PHE A 40 23.37 6.08 -10.79
C PHE A 40 24.49 6.08 -9.75
N THR A 41 24.13 5.95 -8.47
CA THR A 41 25.14 5.86 -7.40
C THR A 41 25.87 4.50 -7.42
N LYS A 42 27.12 4.48 -6.94
CA LYS A 42 27.90 3.24 -6.80
C LYS A 42 27.16 2.18 -5.97
N GLY A 43 26.44 2.60 -4.93
CA GLY A 43 25.64 1.71 -4.09
C GLY A 43 24.49 1.05 -4.84
N THR A 44 23.83 1.77 -5.74
CA THR A 44 22.78 1.23 -6.60
C THR A 44 23.32 0.19 -7.56
N VAL A 45 24.43 0.48 -8.23
CA VAL A 45 25.06 -0.46 -9.17
C VAL A 45 25.44 -1.75 -8.47
N THR A 46 26.06 -1.67 -7.29
CA THR A 46 26.39 -2.85 -6.47
C THR A 46 25.14 -3.66 -6.12
N ARG A 47 24.06 -3.02 -5.65
CA ARG A 47 22.82 -3.72 -5.28
C ARG A 47 22.10 -4.34 -6.47
N VAL A 48 22.08 -3.68 -7.63
CA VAL A 48 21.50 -4.21 -8.87
C VAL A 48 22.23 -5.49 -9.27
N LEU A 49 23.57 -5.48 -9.21
CA LEU A 49 24.39 -6.66 -9.50
C LEU A 49 24.19 -7.78 -8.48
N GLU A 50 24.03 -7.44 -7.20
CA GLU A 50 23.76 -8.41 -6.14
C GLU A 50 22.36 -9.05 -6.25
N THR A 51 21.37 -8.29 -6.72
CA THR A 51 19.96 -8.72 -6.80
C THR A 51 19.63 -9.39 -8.13
N SER A 52 20.25 -8.91 -9.21
CA SER A 52 20.05 -9.43 -10.56
C SER A 52 21.38 -9.43 -11.31
N PRO A 53 22.21 -10.48 -11.12
CA PRO A 53 23.52 -10.59 -11.77
C PRO A 53 23.44 -10.49 -13.29
N ARG A 54 22.33 -10.92 -13.92
CA ARG A 54 22.19 -10.85 -15.38
C ARG A 54 22.03 -9.44 -15.94
N SER A 55 21.81 -8.44 -15.09
CA SER A 55 21.60 -7.06 -15.55
C SER A 55 22.82 -6.49 -16.28
N PHE A 56 24.04 -6.95 -15.97
CA PHE A 56 25.25 -6.47 -16.65
C PHE A 56 25.38 -6.88 -18.12
N MET A 57 24.51 -7.80 -18.57
CA MET A 57 24.42 -8.21 -19.96
C MET A 57 23.54 -7.27 -20.81
N LEU A 58 22.82 -6.34 -20.19
CA LEU A 58 22.02 -5.36 -20.92
C LEU A 58 22.94 -4.34 -21.60
N ASN A 59 22.65 -4.03 -22.85
CA ASN A 59 23.40 -3.01 -23.58
C ASN A 59 22.99 -1.59 -23.14
N GLU A 60 23.79 -0.58 -23.51
CA GLU A 60 23.56 0.81 -23.08
C GLU A 60 22.17 1.31 -23.49
N ASP A 61 21.70 0.95 -24.69
CA ASP A 61 20.42 1.41 -25.21
C ASP A 61 19.23 0.73 -24.52
N GLU A 62 19.33 -0.53 -24.11
CA GLU A 62 18.34 -1.23 -23.31
C GLU A 62 18.24 -0.64 -21.90
N ILE A 63 19.38 -0.28 -21.32
CA ILE A 63 19.43 0.40 -20.02
C ILE A 63 18.82 1.79 -20.16
N ARG A 64 19.25 2.56 -21.18
CA ARG A 64 18.74 3.91 -21.48
C ARG A 64 17.24 3.88 -21.73
N ASN A 65 16.73 2.95 -22.54
CA ASN A 65 15.30 2.81 -22.83
C ASN A 65 14.48 2.48 -21.58
N LYS A 66 15.00 1.65 -20.66
CA LYS A 66 14.34 1.38 -19.38
C LYS A 66 14.38 2.61 -18.47
N VAL A 67 15.51 3.30 -18.38
CA VAL A 67 15.65 4.53 -17.59
C VAL A 67 14.79 5.65 -18.14
N ASP A 68 14.70 5.80 -19.46
CA ASP A 68 13.88 6.78 -20.16
C ASP A 68 12.41 6.42 -20.07
N PHE A 69 12.05 5.14 -20.08
CA PHE A 69 10.69 4.71 -19.79
C PHE A 69 10.30 5.11 -18.37
N VAL A 70 11.16 4.82 -17.39
CA VAL A 70 10.93 5.15 -15.97
C VAL A 70 10.94 6.67 -15.72
N THR A 71 11.80 7.41 -16.42
CA THR A 71 11.82 8.89 -16.39
C THR A 71 10.58 9.45 -17.09
N LYS A 72 10.15 8.85 -18.21
CA LYS A 72 8.92 9.22 -18.92
C LYS A 72 7.71 9.03 -18.03
N ILE A 73 7.59 7.93 -17.27
CA ILE A 73 6.46 7.73 -16.34
C ILE A 73 6.49 8.68 -15.11
N GLY A 74 7.48 9.58 -15.01
CA GLY A 74 7.52 10.66 -14.02
C GLY A 74 8.29 10.34 -12.74
N VAL A 75 8.97 9.19 -12.68
CA VAL A 75 9.76 8.79 -11.52
C VAL A 75 11.10 9.53 -11.55
N ARG A 76 11.44 10.22 -10.44
CA ARG A 76 12.73 10.91 -10.33
C ARG A 76 13.86 9.87 -10.27
N ARG A 77 14.99 10.14 -10.94
CA ARG A 77 16.14 9.21 -10.97
C ARG A 77 16.59 8.72 -9.59
N GLY A 78 16.51 9.55 -8.56
CA GLY A 78 16.82 9.17 -7.17
C GLY A 78 15.87 8.15 -6.52
N GLU A 79 14.66 7.96 -7.05
CA GLU A 79 13.70 6.93 -6.63
C GLU A 79 13.92 5.61 -7.40
N ILE A 80 14.38 5.69 -8.65
CA ILE A 80 14.83 4.53 -9.46
C ILE A 80 16.03 3.87 -8.77
N ASP A 81 16.97 4.68 -8.29
CA ASP A 81 18.16 4.23 -7.56
C ASP A 81 17.84 3.40 -6.30
N ARG A 82 16.63 3.57 -5.76
CA ARG A 82 16.19 2.89 -4.54
C ARG A 82 15.39 1.61 -4.82
N ASN A 83 14.86 1.42 -6.03
CA ASN A 83 13.90 0.34 -6.31
C ASN A 83 14.28 -0.54 -7.52
N ILE A 84 15.14 -1.52 -7.25
CA ILE A 84 15.45 -2.63 -8.17
C ILE A 84 14.19 -3.47 -8.50
N ARG A 85 13.16 -3.38 -7.64
CA ARG A 85 11.86 -4.06 -7.79
C ARG A 85 10.89 -3.38 -8.75
N LEU A 86 11.26 -2.23 -9.33
CA LEU A 86 10.34 -1.45 -10.16
C LEU A 86 9.88 -2.18 -11.43
N LYS A 87 10.76 -2.96 -12.07
CA LYS A 87 10.37 -3.70 -13.27
C LYS A 87 9.34 -4.79 -12.97
N PRO A 88 9.57 -5.72 -12.02
CA PRO A 88 8.55 -6.68 -11.60
C PRO A 88 7.23 -6.02 -11.17
N LEU A 89 7.28 -4.87 -10.51
CA LEU A 89 6.09 -4.13 -10.08
C LEU A 89 5.29 -3.57 -11.26
N LEU A 90 5.97 -2.98 -12.25
CA LEU A 90 5.33 -2.46 -13.46
C LEU A 90 4.82 -3.57 -14.38
N ASP A 91 5.50 -4.72 -14.40
CA ASP A 91 5.03 -5.92 -15.10
C ASP A 91 3.75 -6.44 -14.43
N GLU A 92 3.67 -6.51 -13.08
CA GLU A 92 2.44 -6.83 -12.36
C GLU A 92 1.28 -5.88 -12.69
N PHE A 93 1.51 -4.57 -12.71
CA PHE A 93 0.44 -3.61 -13.03
C PHE A 93 -0.13 -3.85 -14.44
N ARG A 94 0.73 -4.23 -15.39
CA ARG A 94 0.31 -4.59 -16.75
C ARG A 94 -0.49 -5.89 -16.74
N ASP A 95 -0.03 -6.91 -16.02
CA ASP A 95 -0.70 -8.21 -15.93
C ASP A 95 -2.08 -8.11 -15.24
N LEU A 96 -2.24 -7.15 -14.33
CA LEU A 96 -3.53 -6.82 -13.71
C LEU A 96 -4.50 -6.12 -14.67
N GLY A 97 -4.04 -5.67 -15.83
CA GLY A 97 -4.83 -5.04 -16.89
C GLY A 97 -4.77 -3.51 -16.91
N PHE A 98 -3.91 -2.88 -16.11
CA PHE A 98 -3.83 -1.42 -16.06
C PHE A 98 -3.06 -0.85 -17.24
N SER A 99 -3.57 0.25 -17.80
CA SER A 99 -2.86 0.96 -18.85
C SER A 99 -1.65 1.72 -18.30
N PRO A 100 -0.55 1.84 -19.05
CA PRO A 100 0.61 2.63 -18.63
C PRO A 100 0.27 4.10 -18.32
N ASN A 101 -0.79 4.64 -18.94
CA ASN A 101 -1.24 6.01 -18.72
C ASN A 101 -1.95 6.20 -17.38
N GLU A 102 -2.76 5.24 -16.94
CA GLU A 102 -3.39 5.25 -15.60
C GLU A 102 -2.31 5.18 -14.52
N VAL A 103 -1.38 4.22 -14.65
CA VAL A 103 -0.24 4.07 -13.74
C VAL A 103 0.57 5.36 -13.67
N ARG A 104 0.89 5.96 -14.83
CA ARG A 104 1.62 7.23 -14.89
C ARG A 104 0.90 8.35 -14.15
N ARG A 105 -0.41 8.53 -14.39
CA ARG A 105 -1.19 9.59 -13.73
C ARG A 105 -1.19 9.41 -12.22
N GLU A 106 -1.35 8.18 -11.74
CA GLU A 106 -1.34 7.93 -10.31
C GLU A 106 0.07 8.08 -9.71
N VAL A 107 1.15 7.68 -10.39
CA VAL A 107 2.53 7.92 -9.94
C VAL A 107 2.84 9.42 -9.84
N LEU A 108 2.38 10.23 -10.81
CA LEU A 108 2.56 11.68 -10.76
C LEU A 108 1.83 12.32 -9.59
N ARG A 109 0.68 11.76 -9.22
CA ARG A 109 -0.13 12.24 -8.08
C ARG A 109 0.43 11.74 -6.74
N GLU A 110 0.80 10.47 -6.70
CA GLU A 110 1.25 9.74 -5.52
C GLU A 110 2.54 8.97 -5.86
N PRO A 111 3.73 9.62 -5.76
CA PRO A 111 5.00 8.98 -6.10
C PRO A 111 5.29 7.70 -5.30
N LYS A 112 4.65 7.52 -4.15
CA LYS A 112 4.79 6.33 -3.29
C LYS A 112 4.28 5.04 -3.94
N VAL A 113 3.47 5.12 -5.00
CA VAL A 113 3.01 3.95 -5.78
C VAL A 113 4.17 3.07 -6.23
N VAL A 114 5.32 3.67 -6.57
CA VAL A 114 6.51 2.94 -7.04
C VAL A 114 7.28 2.21 -5.94
N GLY A 115 6.86 2.38 -4.68
CA GLY A 115 7.38 1.69 -3.50
C GLY A 115 6.53 0.52 -3.04
N LEU A 116 5.45 0.18 -3.75
CA LEU A 116 4.61 -0.98 -3.45
C LEU A 116 5.40 -2.29 -3.59
N GLU A 117 5.08 -3.26 -2.75
CA GLU A 117 5.63 -4.60 -2.93
C GLU A 117 4.82 -5.38 -3.97
N ASN A 118 5.50 -6.24 -4.71
CA ASN A 118 4.83 -7.13 -5.66
C ASN A 118 3.77 -8.00 -4.97
N GLY A 119 2.59 -8.10 -5.58
CA GLY A 119 1.43 -8.86 -5.11
C GLY A 119 0.48 -8.08 -4.20
N GLU A 120 0.94 -6.98 -3.60
CA GLU A 120 0.12 -6.20 -2.69
C GLU A 120 -1.09 -5.56 -3.37
N LEU A 121 -0.88 -5.00 -4.56
CA LEU A 121 -1.97 -4.40 -5.33
C LEU A 121 -2.89 -5.49 -5.89
N SER A 122 -2.32 -6.63 -6.32
CA SER A 122 -3.09 -7.79 -6.80
C SER A 122 -4.20 -8.23 -5.84
N HIS A 123 -3.91 -8.29 -4.52
CA HIS A 123 -4.93 -8.63 -3.51
C HIS A 123 -6.07 -7.60 -3.43
N CYS A 124 -5.75 -6.31 -3.59
CA CYS A 124 -6.76 -5.25 -3.63
C CYS A 124 -7.65 -5.42 -4.86
N VAL A 125 -7.04 -5.67 -6.04
CA VAL A 125 -7.75 -5.90 -7.31
C VAL A 125 -8.74 -7.05 -7.19
N GLU A 126 -8.30 -8.16 -6.64
CA GLU A 126 -9.16 -9.32 -6.43
C GLU A 126 -10.32 -9.01 -5.47
N MET A 127 -10.06 -8.27 -4.39
CA MET A 127 -11.09 -7.86 -3.45
C MET A 127 -12.14 -6.94 -4.09
N LEU A 128 -11.71 -5.90 -4.81
CA LEU A 128 -12.62 -4.92 -5.41
C LEU A 128 -13.41 -5.52 -6.58
N ARG A 129 -12.81 -6.40 -7.39
CA ARG A 129 -13.54 -7.16 -8.43
C ARG A 129 -14.64 -8.04 -7.85
N ASN A 130 -14.35 -8.71 -6.72
CA ASN A 130 -15.30 -9.60 -6.04
C ASN A 130 -16.23 -8.90 -5.04
N LEU A 131 -16.22 -7.57 -4.99
CA LEU A 131 -16.98 -6.78 -4.04
C LEU A 131 -18.49 -6.90 -4.32
N LYS A 132 -19.26 -7.38 -3.33
CA LYS A 132 -20.72 -7.44 -3.40
C LYS A 132 -21.32 -6.18 -2.78
N CYS A 133 -21.53 -5.14 -3.60
CA CYS A 133 -22.14 -3.89 -3.13
C CYS A 133 -23.07 -3.27 -4.19
N ARG A 134 -23.81 -2.24 -3.79
CA ARG A 134 -24.75 -1.51 -4.67
C ARG A 134 -23.99 -0.88 -5.85
N ALA A 135 -24.59 -0.92 -7.05
CA ALA A 135 -24.00 -0.36 -8.26
C ALA A 135 -23.54 1.10 -8.08
N ALA A 136 -24.38 1.94 -7.46
CA ALA A 136 -24.05 3.33 -7.17
C ALA A 136 -22.77 3.51 -6.32
N ILE A 137 -22.46 2.57 -5.40
CA ILE A 137 -21.23 2.63 -4.61
C ILE A 137 -20.03 2.23 -5.48
N LYS A 138 -20.16 1.19 -6.30
CA LYS A 138 -19.11 0.81 -7.27
C LYS A 138 -18.80 1.97 -8.21
N ASP A 139 -19.82 2.61 -8.77
CA ASP A 139 -19.66 3.72 -9.71
C ASP A 139 -18.90 4.89 -9.08
N ILE A 140 -19.11 5.16 -7.78
CA ILE A 140 -18.38 6.21 -7.07
C ILE A 140 -16.93 5.78 -6.79
N ILE A 141 -16.70 4.52 -6.39
CA ILE A 141 -15.36 3.99 -6.14
C ILE A 141 -14.50 4.05 -7.41
N PHE A 142 -15.04 3.59 -8.53
CA PHE A 142 -14.33 3.50 -9.82
C PHE A 142 -14.43 4.77 -10.67
N ARG A 143 -15.06 5.84 -10.18
CA ARG A 143 -15.24 7.12 -10.90
C ARG A 143 -13.94 7.69 -11.45
N ASN A 144 -12.83 7.48 -10.74
CA ASN A 144 -11.53 8.08 -11.04
C ASN A 144 -10.48 7.04 -11.48
N GLU A 145 -10.89 6.07 -12.32
CA GLU A 145 -10.05 4.98 -12.86
C GLU A 145 -9.87 3.80 -11.88
N GLU A 146 -9.69 2.60 -12.43
CA GLU A 146 -9.57 1.36 -11.64
C GLU A 146 -8.30 1.39 -10.80
N PHE A 147 -7.14 1.68 -11.39
CA PHE A 147 -5.86 1.70 -10.68
C PHE A 147 -5.91 2.56 -9.40
N ARG A 148 -6.59 3.70 -9.47
CA ARG A 148 -6.74 4.62 -8.34
C ARG A 148 -7.63 4.06 -7.25
N ALA A 149 -8.73 3.40 -7.59
CA ALA A 149 -9.59 2.73 -6.61
C ALA A 149 -8.81 1.67 -5.85
N GLU A 150 -8.00 0.89 -6.56
CA GLU A 150 -7.18 -0.19 -6.01
C GLU A 150 -6.08 0.34 -5.11
N TYR A 151 -5.38 1.39 -5.55
CA TYR A 151 -4.36 2.04 -4.74
C TYR A 151 -4.96 2.72 -3.50
N LYS A 152 -6.15 3.35 -3.63
CA LYS A 152 -6.87 3.88 -2.47
C LYS A 152 -7.19 2.78 -1.48
N ALA A 153 -7.74 1.64 -1.92
CA ALA A 153 -8.03 0.50 -1.05
C ALA A 153 -6.77 0.01 -0.32
N LYS A 154 -5.66 -0.12 -1.04
CA LYS A 154 -4.34 -0.49 -0.47
C LYS A 154 -3.94 0.43 0.67
N LEU A 155 -4.00 1.74 0.47
CA LEU A 155 -3.63 2.72 1.51
C LEU A 155 -4.47 2.57 2.78
N ARG A 156 -5.76 2.22 2.66
CA ARG A 156 -6.64 2.02 3.82
C ARG A 156 -6.31 0.69 4.52
N ILE A 157 -6.04 -0.36 3.75
CA ILE A 157 -5.59 -1.65 4.30
C ILE A 157 -4.27 -1.49 5.06
N ASP A 158 -3.30 -0.77 4.50
CA ASP A 158 -2.01 -0.51 5.14
C ASP A 158 -2.16 0.27 6.43
N TYR A 159 -3.00 1.30 6.42
CA TYR A 159 -3.35 2.05 7.61
C TYR A 159 -3.89 1.11 8.70
N LEU A 160 -4.94 0.33 8.39
CA LEU A 160 -5.56 -0.58 9.35
C LEU A 160 -4.54 -1.60 9.89
N ARG A 161 -3.68 -2.16 9.02
CA ARG A 161 -2.63 -3.10 9.42
C ARG A 161 -1.60 -2.47 10.36
N LYS A 162 -1.15 -1.27 10.05
CA LYS A 162 -0.21 -0.52 10.89
C LYS A 162 -0.77 -0.25 12.29
N HIS A 163 -2.08 -0.13 12.41
CA HIS A 163 -2.79 0.15 13.66
C HIS A 163 -3.32 -1.11 14.37
N GLY A 164 -2.81 -2.29 14.03
CA GLY A 164 -3.01 -3.52 14.81
C GLY A 164 -4.06 -4.49 14.26
N LEU A 165 -4.70 -4.18 13.12
CA LEU A 165 -5.55 -5.16 12.44
C LEU A 165 -4.69 -6.19 11.69
N ILE A 166 -5.04 -7.46 11.85
CA ILE A 166 -4.41 -8.51 11.04
C ILE A 166 -4.81 -8.35 9.57
N HIS A 167 -3.94 -8.84 8.67
CA HIS A 167 -4.13 -8.71 7.23
C HIS A 167 -5.56 -9.08 6.79
N THR A 168 -6.05 -10.26 7.17
CA THR A 168 -7.40 -10.74 6.81
C THR A 168 -8.51 -9.79 7.26
N TYR A 169 -8.41 -9.25 8.46
CA TYR A 169 -9.45 -8.37 9.01
C TYR A 169 -9.46 -6.99 8.36
N SER A 170 -8.31 -6.46 7.94
CA SER A 170 -8.28 -5.23 7.16
C SER A 170 -9.07 -5.36 5.85
N PHE A 171 -8.98 -6.50 5.17
CA PHE A 171 -9.80 -6.78 3.99
C PHE A 171 -11.28 -6.99 4.34
N THR A 172 -11.58 -7.64 5.47
CA THR A 172 -12.97 -7.83 5.94
C THR A 172 -13.67 -6.50 6.16
N VAL A 173 -13.01 -5.50 6.75
CA VAL A 173 -13.56 -4.16 6.97
C VAL A 173 -14.01 -3.53 5.64
N LEU A 174 -13.13 -3.51 4.63
CA LEU A 174 -13.44 -2.93 3.32
C LEU A 174 -14.50 -3.72 2.54
N ARG A 175 -14.56 -5.06 2.72
CA ARG A 175 -15.61 -5.89 2.12
C ARG A 175 -16.98 -5.62 2.72
N LYS A 176 -17.06 -5.45 4.05
CA LYS A 176 -18.31 -5.14 4.75
C LYS A 176 -18.78 -3.72 4.45
N GLU A 177 -17.88 -2.75 4.43
CA GLU A 177 -18.19 -1.36 4.07
C GLU A 177 -17.22 -0.81 3.03
N PRO A 178 -17.58 -0.93 1.74
CA PRO A 178 -16.74 -0.45 0.65
C PRO A 178 -16.56 1.06 0.60
N ARG A 179 -17.46 1.85 1.21
CA ARG A 179 -17.32 3.31 1.24
C ARG A 179 -16.07 3.78 1.96
N VAL A 180 -15.45 2.93 2.79
CA VAL A 180 -14.14 3.21 3.42
C VAL A 180 -13.07 3.58 2.39
N VAL A 181 -13.12 3.03 1.16
CA VAL A 181 -12.20 3.38 0.06
C VAL A 181 -12.28 4.87 -0.33
N LEU A 182 -13.43 5.50 -0.11
CA LEU A 182 -13.70 6.88 -0.50
C LEU A 182 -13.17 7.91 0.51
N TYR A 183 -13.01 7.54 1.78
CA TYR A 183 -12.53 8.44 2.83
C TYR A 183 -11.04 8.58 2.80
N GLU A 184 -10.51 9.79 3.07
CA GLU A 184 -9.08 9.99 3.19
C GLU A 184 -8.50 9.31 4.45
N VAL A 185 -7.24 8.88 4.37
CA VAL A 185 -6.61 8.12 5.47
C VAL A 185 -6.61 8.93 6.77
N GLY A 186 -6.44 10.24 6.69
CA GLY A 186 -6.51 11.12 7.86
C GLY A 186 -7.90 11.18 8.51
N ASP A 187 -8.99 10.98 7.75
CA ASP A 187 -10.33 10.91 8.33
C ASP A 187 -10.57 9.58 9.05
N ILE A 188 -10.05 8.50 8.47
CA ILE A 188 -10.05 7.17 9.10
C ILE A 188 -9.23 7.24 10.39
N GLU A 189 -8.07 7.87 10.37
CA GLU A 189 -7.19 8.04 11.53
C GLU A 189 -7.86 8.79 12.68
N LYS A 190 -8.55 9.89 12.39
CA LYS A 190 -9.31 10.62 13.43
C LYS A 190 -10.35 9.73 14.09
N LYS A 191 -11.08 8.94 13.30
CA LYS A 191 -12.17 8.07 13.78
C LYS A 191 -11.63 6.90 14.58
N THR A 192 -10.61 6.20 14.09
CA THR A 192 -9.98 5.09 14.82
C THR A 192 -9.32 5.57 16.11
N ALA A 193 -8.64 6.73 16.09
CA ALA A 193 -8.05 7.32 17.28
C ALA A 193 -9.11 7.65 18.34
N PHE A 194 -10.28 8.15 17.94
CA PHE A 194 -11.38 8.39 18.88
C PHE A 194 -11.92 7.08 19.47
N VAL A 195 -12.16 6.06 18.64
CA VAL A 195 -12.65 4.75 19.10
C VAL A 195 -11.66 4.12 20.09
N VAL A 196 -10.37 4.12 19.77
CA VAL A 196 -9.35 3.47 20.61
C VAL A 196 -9.00 4.31 21.84
N ASN A 197 -8.72 5.60 21.66
CA ASN A 197 -8.17 6.42 22.73
C ASN A 197 -9.24 7.06 23.60
N THR A 198 -10.38 7.43 23.02
CA THR A 198 -11.48 8.11 23.73
C THR A 198 -12.53 7.11 24.21
N MET A 199 -13.07 6.27 23.32
CA MET A 199 -14.08 5.27 23.70
C MET A 199 -13.49 4.04 24.42
N LYS A 200 -12.16 3.88 24.41
CA LYS A 200 -11.42 2.77 25.04
C LYS A 200 -11.76 1.39 24.45
N PHE A 201 -12.16 1.34 23.18
CA PHE A 201 -12.40 0.09 22.48
C PHE A 201 -11.15 -0.44 21.78
N ASP A 202 -11.06 -1.76 21.69
CA ASP A 202 -10.04 -2.39 20.89
C ASP A 202 -10.28 -2.13 19.39
N ILE A 203 -9.21 -1.94 18.61
CA ILE A 203 -9.30 -1.69 17.16
C ILE A 203 -10.06 -2.81 16.41
N GLN A 204 -10.07 -4.04 16.94
CA GLN A 204 -10.84 -5.15 16.39
C GLN A 204 -12.35 -4.87 16.32
N CYS A 205 -12.88 -3.95 17.14
CA CYS A 205 -14.30 -3.57 17.08
C CYS A 205 -14.71 -3.02 15.69
N ILE A 206 -13.77 -2.46 14.94
CA ILE A 206 -14.02 -1.95 13.58
C ILE A 206 -14.30 -3.09 12.60
N VAL A 207 -13.83 -4.30 12.88
CA VAL A 207 -14.12 -5.49 12.05
C VAL A 207 -15.57 -5.91 12.23
N GLU A 208 -16.09 -5.82 13.45
CA GLU A 208 -17.48 -6.12 13.79
C GLU A 208 -18.39 -5.02 13.24
N VAL A 209 -18.04 -3.77 13.51
CA VAL A 209 -18.80 -2.56 13.19
C VAL A 209 -17.92 -1.59 12.38
N PRO A 210 -17.77 -1.81 11.06
CA PRO A 210 -17.04 -0.90 10.18
C PRO A 210 -17.71 0.47 10.07
N GLU A 211 -18.95 0.62 10.56
CA GLU A 211 -19.73 1.84 10.48
C GLU A 211 -19.10 3.03 11.20
N TYR A 212 -18.31 2.77 12.24
CA TYR A 212 -17.47 3.79 12.89
C TYR A 212 -16.60 4.56 11.91
N LEU A 213 -16.20 3.94 10.79
CA LEU A 213 -15.35 4.59 9.80
C LEU A 213 -16.10 5.50 8.82
N TRP A 214 -17.41 5.36 8.64
CA TRP A 214 -18.17 6.17 7.67
C TRP A 214 -19.18 7.14 8.29
N VAL A 215 -19.64 6.93 9.53
CA VAL A 215 -20.48 7.91 10.23
C VAL A 215 -19.81 9.28 10.32
N ASN A 216 -20.61 10.35 10.35
CA ASN A 216 -20.05 11.70 10.44
C ASN A 216 -19.41 11.93 11.82
N PHE A 217 -18.11 12.20 11.84
CA PHE A 217 -17.34 12.32 13.08
C PHE A 217 -17.89 13.43 13.99
N GLU A 218 -17.99 14.65 13.47
CA GLU A 218 -18.39 15.84 14.24
C GLU A 218 -19.89 15.90 14.53
N LYS A 219 -20.72 15.46 13.59
CA LYS A 219 -22.18 15.61 13.71
C LYS A 219 -22.88 14.44 14.39
N GLN A 220 -22.26 13.25 14.39
CA GLN A 220 -22.90 12.04 14.90
C GLN A 220 -22.05 11.37 15.96
N MET A 221 -20.78 11.06 15.65
CA MET A 221 -19.95 10.23 16.53
C MET A 221 -19.60 10.94 17.84
N VAL A 222 -19.10 12.18 17.79
CA VAL A 222 -18.76 12.95 18.99
C VAL A 222 -20.00 13.31 19.83
N PRO A 223 -21.09 13.88 19.26
CA PRO A 223 -22.26 14.25 20.06
C PRO A 223 -22.93 13.06 20.75
N ARG A 224 -23.07 11.92 20.06
CA ARG A 224 -23.68 10.71 20.63
C ARG A 224 -22.82 10.13 21.75
N PHE A 225 -21.49 10.13 21.60
CA PHE A 225 -20.59 9.73 22.67
C PHE A 225 -20.69 10.64 23.90
N ASN A 226 -20.74 11.97 23.70
CA ASN A 226 -20.88 12.91 24.81
C ASN A 226 -22.18 12.72 25.59
N VAL A 227 -23.29 12.40 24.91
CA VAL A 227 -24.55 12.05 25.58
C VAL A 227 -24.41 10.77 26.40
N ILE A 228 -23.77 9.73 25.86
CA ILE A 228 -23.53 8.48 26.60
C ILE A 228 -22.67 8.74 27.85
N GLU A 229 -21.58 9.49 27.72
CA GLU A 229 -20.73 9.86 28.86
C GLU A 229 -21.47 10.69 29.91
N TYR A 230 -22.31 11.63 29.47
CA TYR A 230 -23.16 12.40 30.38
C TYR A 230 -24.12 11.48 31.16
N LEU A 231 -24.79 10.56 30.48
CA LEU A 231 -25.70 9.60 31.12
C LEU A 231 -24.97 8.65 32.07
N ARG A 232 -23.74 8.23 31.74
CA ARG A 232 -22.86 7.48 32.67
C ARG A 232 -22.55 8.27 33.93
N SER A 233 -22.26 9.55 33.79
CA SER A 233 -21.91 10.41 34.93
C SER A 233 -23.10 10.78 35.82
N SER A 234 -24.33 10.65 35.31
CA SER A 234 -25.56 11.08 35.98
C SER A 234 -26.40 9.91 36.52
N ASP A 235 -25.86 8.68 36.51
CA ASP A 235 -26.56 7.43 36.86
C ASP A 235 -27.86 7.21 36.04
N GLY A 236 -27.96 7.89 34.90
CA GLY A 236 -29.16 7.96 34.07
C GLY A 236 -29.31 6.82 33.08
N LEU A 237 -28.38 5.86 33.07
CA LEU A 237 -28.39 4.73 32.14
C LEU A 237 -29.25 3.54 32.60
N GLY A 238 -29.68 3.51 33.86
CA GLY A 238 -30.33 2.33 34.44
C GLY A 238 -29.42 1.10 34.41
N ASP A 239 -29.92 -0.05 34.90
CA ASP A 239 -29.16 -1.31 35.09
C ASP A 239 -28.06 -1.52 34.02
N GLU A 240 -26.81 -1.63 34.48
CA GLU A 240 -25.55 -1.76 33.69
C GLU A 240 -25.59 -2.86 32.61
N VAL A 241 -26.60 -3.73 32.66
CA VAL A 241 -26.79 -4.90 31.79
C VAL A 241 -27.35 -4.52 30.40
N TYR A 242 -28.10 -3.42 30.24
CA TYR A 242 -28.62 -2.99 28.93
C TYR A 242 -27.63 -2.14 28.12
N PHE A 243 -26.87 -1.28 28.80
CA PHE A 243 -25.76 -0.52 28.22
C PHE A 243 -24.44 -1.26 28.45
N SER A 244 -24.44 -2.57 28.19
CA SER A 244 -23.18 -3.30 28.08
C SER A 244 -22.29 -2.55 27.09
N ASN A 245 -21.00 -2.40 27.41
CA ASN A 245 -19.95 -1.88 26.53
C ASN A 245 -19.77 -2.73 25.25
N SER A 246 -20.79 -3.45 24.84
CA SER A 246 -20.82 -4.23 23.63
C SER A 246 -20.80 -3.29 22.43
N VAL A 247 -19.95 -3.66 21.50
CA VAL A 247 -19.78 -3.00 20.20
C VAL A 247 -21.12 -2.93 19.45
N ALA A 248 -22.04 -3.87 19.71
CA ALA A 248 -23.39 -3.94 19.14
C ALA A 248 -24.37 -2.91 19.71
N THR A 249 -24.36 -2.63 21.02
CA THR A 249 -25.23 -1.59 21.60
C THR A 249 -24.82 -0.21 21.11
N MET A 250 -23.51 0.05 21.06
CA MET A 250 -22.97 1.30 20.50
C MET A 250 -23.27 1.41 19.00
N TYR A 251 -23.21 0.30 18.24
CA TYR A 251 -23.62 0.29 16.83
C TYR A 251 -25.04 0.83 16.62
N ASP A 252 -26.03 0.30 17.34
CA ASP A 252 -27.42 0.77 17.23
C ASP A 252 -27.52 2.26 17.59
N ILE A 253 -26.77 2.72 18.59
CA ILE A 253 -26.74 4.13 18.99
C ILE A 253 -26.06 5.02 17.95
N PHE A 254 -25.02 4.57 17.26
CA PHE A 254 -24.26 5.38 16.29
C PHE A 254 -24.78 5.28 14.85
N THR A 255 -25.67 4.33 14.55
CA THR A 255 -26.16 4.10 13.18
C THR A 255 -27.67 4.22 12.99
N ARG A 256 -28.47 4.13 14.06
CA ARG A 256 -29.90 4.52 14.04
C ARG A 256 -30.10 5.96 14.52
#